data_AF-A0A0D6E2A0-F1
#
_entry.id   AF-A0A0D6E2A0-F1
#
_cell.length_a   1.000
_cell.length_b   1.000
_cell.length_c   1.000
_cell.angle_alpha   90.00
_cell.angle_beta   90.00
_cell.angle_gamma   90.00
#
_symmetry.space_group_name_H-M   'P 1'
#
loop_
_entity.id
_entity.type
_entity.pdbx_description
1 polymer ?
#
loop_
_entity_poly.entity_id
_entity_poly.type
_entity_poly.pdbx_seq_one_letter_code
_entity_poly.pdbx_strand_id
1 'polypeptide(L)'
;MTAFARTEQAAPFGTLQVEIRSVNQRYLEPHFRLHESLRDLEPVLREALRTRLARGKVECSVRFESADTAQAPAVNVQRLKEIADALAAIQQQVPSAVPTTLALLNQPA
;
A
#
# COMPACT_ATOMS: atom_id res chain seq x y z
N MET A 1 -31.64 -8.56 -12.37
CA MET A 1 -30.81 -7.47 -12.92
C MET A 1 -29.47 -7.53 -12.22
N THR A 2 -28.39 -7.67 -12.98
CA THR A 2 -27.02 -7.79 -12.47
C THR A 2 -26.17 -6.72 -13.13
N ALA A 3 -25.28 -6.09 -12.37
CA ALA A 3 -24.37 -5.08 -12.87
C ALA A 3 -22.94 -5.46 -12.50
N PHE A 4 -21.99 -5.15 -13.38
CA PHE A 4 -20.58 -5.41 -13.19
C PHE A 4 -19.80 -4.19 -13.66
N ALA A 5 -18.85 -3.74 -12.86
CA ALA A 5 -17.91 -2.69 -13.20
C ALA A 5 -16.52 -3.09 -12.72
N ARG A 6 -15.52 -2.91 -13.59
CA ARG A 6 -14.11 -3.05 -13.23
C ARG A 6 -13.37 -1.83 -13.77
N THR A 7 -12.58 -1.22 -12.91
CA THR A 7 -11.71 -0.10 -13.27
C THR A 7 -10.32 -0.40 -12.74
N GLU A 8 -9.34 -0.11 -13.56
CA GLU A 8 -7.93 -0.24 -13.23
C GLU A 8 -7.27 1.10 -13.48
N GLN A 9 -6.46 1.55 -12.53
CA GLN A 9 -5.74 2.80 -12.62
C GLN A 9 -4.30 2.56 -12.22
N ALA A 10 -3.40 2.70 -13.18
CA ALA A 10 -1.97 2.70 -12.95
C ALA A 10 -1.52 4.08 -12.47
N ALA A 11 -0.68 4.10 -11.45
CA ALA A 11 -0.01 5.28 -10.93
C ALA A 11 1.48 4.96 -10.70
N PRO A 12 2.35 5.97 -10.57
CA PRO A 12 3.80 5.74 -10.37
C PRO A 12 4.14 4.90 -9.13
N PHE A 13 3.24 4.87 -8.14
CA PHE A 13 3.39 4.13 -6.88
C PHE A 13 2.67 2.77 -6.88
N GLY A 14 1.92 2.42 -7.93
CA GLY A 14 1.18 1.16 -7.98
C GLY A 14 -0.02 1.16 -8.91
N THR A 15 -0.55 -0.03 -9.12
CA THR A 15 -1.78 -0.26 -9.87
C THR A 15 -2.93 -0.53 -8.90
N LEU A 16 -3.95 0.31 -8.95
CA LEU A 16 -5.19 0.13 -8.19
C LEU A 16 -6.24 -0.49 -9.09
N GLN A 17 -6.75 -1.66 -8.70
CA GLN A 17 -7.84 -2.33 -9.38
C GLN A 17 -9.07 -2.37 -8.47
N VAL A 18 -10.16 -1.79 -8.96
CA VAL A 18 -11.47 -1.79 -8.29
C VAL A 18 -12.45 -2.60 -9.12
N GLU A 19 -13.13 -3.54 -8.48
CA GLU A 19 -14.18 -4.34 -9.07
C GLU A 19 -15.44 -4.27 -8.23
N ILE A 20 -16.59 -4.02 -8.87
CA ILE A 20 -17.89 -3.95 -8.22
C ILE A 20 -18.86 -4.85 -8.98
N ARG A 21 -19.51 -5.75 -8.25
CA ARG A 21 -20.57 -6.62 -8.75
C ARG A 21 -21.83 -6.35 -7.98
N SER A 22 -22.96 -6.29 -8.68
CA SER A 22 -24.27 -6.14 -8.07
C SER A 22 -25.25 -7.17 -8.61
N VAL A 23 -26.08 -7.71 -7.74
CA VAL A 23 -27.16 -8.63 -8.10
C VAL A 23 -28.46 -8.21 -7.43
N ASN A 24 -29.57 -8.46 -8.11
CA ASN A 24 -30.90 -8.21 -7.56
C ASN A 24 -31.20 -9.19 -6.42
N GLN A 25 -31.07 -8.71 -5.19
CA GLN A 25 -31.39 -9.43 -3.96
C GLN A 25 -32.38 -8.60 -3.13
N ARG A 26 -33.16 -9.28 -2.29
CA ARG A 26 -34.26 -8.65 -1.53
C ARG A 26 -33.76 -7.57 -0.56
N TYR A 27 -32.61 -7.80 0.06
CA TYR A 27 -32.02 -6.89 1.05
C TYR A 27 -30.73 -6.27 0.52
N LEU A 28 -30.36 -5.13 1.08
CA LEU A 28 -29.06 -4.51 0.79
C LEU A 28 -27.97 -5.28 1.55
N GLU A 29 -27.08 -5.92 0.80
CA GLU A 29 -25.94 -6.67 1.34
C GLU A 29 -24.63 -6.13 0.77
N PRO A 30 -24.01 -5.13 1.42
CA PRO A 30 -22.73 -4.60 1.00
C PRO A 30 -21.58 -5.47 1.54
N HIS A 31 -20.80 -6.05 0.63
CA HIS A 31 -19.65 -6.88 0.95
C HIS A 31 -18.38 -6.24 0.38
N PHE A 32 -17.42 -5.91 1.25
CA PHE A 32 -16.17 -5.27 0.87
C PHE A 32 -15.00 -6.24 1.05
N ARG A 33 -14.15 -6.31 0.04
CA ARG A 33 -12.85 -6.98 0.06
C ARG A 33 -11.79 -5.94 -0.27
N LEU A 34 -11.32 -5.23 0.76
CA LEU A 34 -10.35 -4.15 0.60
C LEU A 34 -8.93 -4.64 0.94
N HIS A 35 -7.93 -4.03 0.31
CA HIS A 35 -6.53 -4.16 0.71
C HIS A 35 -6.34 -3.66 2.16
N GLU A 36 -5.32 -4.17 2.86
CA GLU A 36 -5.07 -3.84 4.27
C GLU A 36 -4.99 -2.34 4.52
N SER A 37 -4.24 -1.63 3.66
CA SER A 37 -4.05 -0.18 3.71
C SER A 37 -5.33 0.64 3.53
N LEU A 38 -6.43 0.02 3.10
CA LEU A 38 -7.70 0.69 2.79
C LEU A 38 -8.87 0.21 3.68
N ARG A 39 -8.62 -0.67 4.66
CA ARG A 39 -9.68 -1.21 5.53
C ARG A 39 -10.42 -0.12 6.30
N ASP A 40 -9.72 0.94 6.69
CA ASP A 40 -10.31 2.06 7.44
C ASP A 40 -11.38 2.84 6.63
N LEU A 41 -11.38 2.69 5.30
CA LEU A 41 -12.40 3.29 4.42
C LEU A 41 -13.67 2.44 4.30
N GLU A 42 -13.64 1.17 4.73
CA GLU A 42 -14.80 0.27 4.68
C GLU A 42 -16.07 0.87 5.32
N PRO A 43 -16.05 1.39 6.58
CA PRO A 43 -17.25 1.95 7.19
C PRO A 43 -17.82 3.13 6.41
N VAL A 44 -16.95 4.00 5.86
CA VAL A 44 -17.36 5.17 5.07
C VAL A 44 -18.03 4.73 3.76
N LEU A 45 -17.43 3.76 3.06
CA LEU A 45 -17.99 3.20 1.83
C LEU A 45 -19.31 2.47 2.08
N ARG A 46 -19.42 1.75 3.20
CA ARG A 46 -20.65 1.05 3.59
C ARG A 46 -21.79 2.03 3.80
N GLU A 47 -21.58 3.08 4.56
CA GLU A 47 -22.61 4.10 4.78
C GLU A 47 -23.01 4.79 3.47
N ALA A 48 -22.04 5.13 2.62
CA ALA A 48 -22.31 5.71 1.29
C ALA A 48 -23.18 4.78 0.40
N LEU A 49 -22.96 3.47 0.42
CA LEU A 49 -23.82 2.51 -0.30
C LEU A 49 -25.22 2.46 0.30
N ARG A 50 -25.36 2.49 1.62
CA ARG A 50 -26.67 2.47 2.30
C ARG A 50 -27.51 3.71 2.00
N THR A 51 -26.89 4.87 1.84
CA THR A 51 -27.61 6.10 1.46
C THR A 51 -28.09 6.05 0.00
N ARG A 52 -27.37 5.34 -0.89
CA ARG A 52 -27.64 5.36 -2.34
C ARG A 52 -28.45 4.17 -2.85
N LEU A 53 -28.45 3.05 -2.13
CA LEU A 53 -29.07 1.79 -2.56
C LEU A 53 -30.02 1.29 -1.47
N ALA A 54 -31.24 0.92 -1.87
CA ALA A 54 -32.24 0.37 -0.94
C ALA A 54 -32.26 -1.17 -0.88
N ARG A 55 -31.78 -1.85 -1.94
CA ARG A 55 -31.77 -3.31 -2.05
C ARG A 55 -30.67 -3.79 -3.00
N GLY A 56 -30.34 -5.07 -2.90
CA GLY A 56 -29.37 -5.72 -3.77
C GLY A 56 -28.09 -6.09 -3.02
N LYS A 57 -27.42 -7.13 -3.50
CA LYS A 57 -26.11 -7.49 -2.99
C LYS A 57 -25.05 -6.81 -3.82
N VAL A 58 -24.15 -6.08 -3.17
CA VAL A 58 -23.07 -5.33 -3.79
C VAL A 58 -21.75 -5.86 -3.25
N GLU A 59 -20.97 -6.49 -4.11
CA GLU A 59 -19.61 -6.94 -3.79
C GLU A 59 -18.62 -5.93 -4.36
N CYS A 60 -17.80 -5.31 -3.51
CA CYS A 60 -16.75 -4.39 -3.90
C CYS A 60 -15.40 -4.99 -3.52
N SER A 61 -14.54 -5.27 -4.50
CA SER A 61 -13.18 -5.74 -4.30
C SER A 61 -12.20 -4.66 -4.73
N VAL A 62 -11.32 -4.24 -3.83
CA VAL A 62 -10.25 -3.29 -4.12
C VAL A 62 -8.92 -3.99 -3.90
N ARG A 63 -8.16 -4.12 -4.98
CA ARG A 63 -6.80 -4.65 -4.96
C ARG A 63 -5.85 -3.51 -5.26
N PHE A 64 -4.83 -3.39 -4.43
CA PHE A 64 -3.74 -2.46 -4.67
C PHE A 64 -2.47 -3.28 -4.83
N GLU A 65 -1.85 -3.16 -5.99
CA GLU A 65 -0.55 -3.75 -6.27
C GLU A 65 0.44 -2.59 -6.29
N SER A 66 1.29 -2.52 -5.26
CA SER A 66 2.36 -1.51 -5.21
C SER A 66 3.22 -1.66 -6.47
N ALA A 67 3.64 -0.55 -7.07
CA ALA A 67 4.58 -0.56 -8.19
C ALA A 67 6.00 -0.89 -7.71
N ASP A 68 6.13 -1.44 -6.50
CA ASP A 68 7.38 -1.92 -5.98
C ASP A 68 7.99 -2.87 -7.00
N THR A 69 9.05 -2.34 -7.59
CA THR A 69 10.22 -3.08 -7.95
C THR A 69 10.59 -3.87 -6.70
N ALA A 70 10.01 -5.06 -6.56
CA ALA A 70 10.43 -6.08 -5.61
C ALA A 70 11.82 -6.58 -6.04
N GLN A 71 12.80 -5.69 -6.02
CA GLN A 71 13.97 -6.04 -5.24
C GLN A 71 13.44 -6.31 -3.84
N ALA A 72 13.95 -7.34 -3.20
CA ALA A 72 14.00 -7.42 -1.75
C ALA A 72 14.51 -6.07 -1.17
N PRO A 73 14.88 -5.93 0.11
CA PRO A 73 16.03 -5.08 0.39
C PRO A 73 17.23 -5.62 -0.43
N ALA A 74 17.31 -5.31 -1.73
CA ALA A 74 18.56 -5.29 -2.45
C ALA A 74 19.27 -4.12 -1.82
N VAL A 75 20.03 -4.44 -0.77
CA VAL A 75 21.13 -3.63 -0.32
C VAL A 75 21.78 -3.12 -1.60
N ASN A 76 21.68 -1.81 -1.84
CA ASN A 76 22.41 -1.20 -2.94
C ASN A 76 23.88 -1.35 -2.54
N VAL A 77 24.53 -2.42 -3.01
CA VAL A 77 25.87 -2.84 -2.58
C VAL A 77 26.88 -1.73 -2.80
N GLN A 78 26.65 -0.91 -3.84
CA GLN A 78 27.45 0.27 -4.13
C GLN A 78 27.30 1.32 -3.02
N ARG A 79 26.06 1.70 -2.67
CA ARG A 79 25.82 2.61 -1.54
C ARG A 79 26.26 2.04 -0.19
N LEU A 80 26.10 0.72 0.02
CA LEU A 80 26.55 0.08 1.24
C LEU A 80 28.08 0.13 1.35
N LYS A 81 28.79 -0.01 0.23
CA LYS A 81 30.25 0.15 0.18
C LYS A 81 30.66 1.60 0.46
N GLU A 82 29.98 2.57 -0.14
CA GLU A 82 30.24 4.01 0.12
C GLU A 82 30.01 4.37 1.59
N ILE A 83 28.93 3.88 2.20
CA ILE A 83 28.63 4.09 3.62
C ILE A 83 29.64 3.36 4.51
N ALA A 84 30.05 2.13 4.14
CA ALA A 84 31.06 1.38 4.90
C ALA A 84 32.44 2.04 4.85
N ASP A 85 32.85 2.55 3.68
CA ASP A 85 34.11 3.28 3.51
C ASP A 85 34.09 4.59 4.30
N ALA A 86 32.96 5.31 4.26
CA ALA A 86 32.76 6.52 5.07
C ALA A 86 32.80 6.23 6.58
N LEU A 87 32.15 5.15 7.03
CA LEU A 87 32.21 4.72 8.44
C LEU A 87 33.63 4.32 8.86
N ALA A 88 34.39 3.65 7.99
CA ALA A 88 35.79 3.29 8.26
C ALA A 88 36.68 4.54 8.38
N ALA A 89 36.49 5.53 7.49
CA ALA A 89 37.20 6.80 7.56
C ALA A 89 36.85 7.60 8.84
N ILE A 90 35.57 7.59 9.22
CA ILE A 90 35.09 8.25 10.44
C ILE A 90 35.64 7.54 11.70
N GLN A 91 35.67 6.21 11.74
CA GLN A 91 36.26 5.47 12.87
C GLN A 91 37.77 5.71 13.01
N GLN A 92 38.49 5.91 11.91
CA GLN A 92 39.92 6.26 11.94
C GLN A 92 40.17 7.66 12.52
N GLN A 93 39.22 8.59 12.36
CA GLN A 93 39.34 9.95 12.88
C GLN A 93 38.68 10.15 14.25
N VAL A 94 37.70 9.33 14.61
CA VAL A 94 36.92 9.44 15.85
C VAL A 94 36.67 8.03 16.44
N PRO A 95 37.58 7.50 17.28
CA PRO A 95 37.49 6.12 17.79
C PRO A 95 36.37 5.86 18.81
N SER A 96 35.52 6.85 19.12
CA SER A 96 34.47 6.74 20.15
C SER A 96 33.08 7.18 19.66
N ALA A 97 32.80 7.07 18.37
CA ALA A 97 31.43 7.16 17.87
C ALA A 97 30.89 5.74 17.66
N VAL A 98 29.89 5.34 18.45
CA VAL A 98 29.11 4.12 18.22
C VAL A 98 27.85 4.54 17.46
N PRO A 99 27.86 4.63 16.12
CA PRO A 99 26.65 4.99 15.40
C PRO A 99 25.66 3.83 15.53
N THR A 100 24.59 4.06 16.29
CA THR A 100 23.46 3.15 16.34
C THR A 100 22.91 3.01 14.91
N THR A 101 22.77 1.78 14.43
CA THR A 101 22.36 1.43 13.05
C THR A 101 21.10 2.15 12.58
N LEU A 102 20.18 2.46 13.51
CA LEU A 102 18.96 3.20 13.24
C LEU A 102 19.18 4.69 12.91
N ALA A 103 20.23 5.32 13.44
CA ALA A 103 20.51 6.74 13.17
C ALA A 103 21.07 6.97 11.76
N LEU A 104 21.73 5.97 11.18
CA LEU A 104 22.28 6.04 9.81
C LEU A 104 21.20 5.87 8.73
N LEU A 105 20.11 5.17 9.04
CA LEU A 105 18.99 4.99 8.11
C LEU A 105 18.05 6.20 8.06
N ASN A 106 18.20 7.17 8.97
CA ASN A 106 17.25 8.27 9.15
C ASN A 106 17.84 9.66 8.88
N GLN A 107 18.98 9.75 8.17
CA GLN A 107 19.47 11.05 7.70
C GLN A 107 18.81 11.43 6.36
N PRO A 108 18.22 12.64 6.26
CA PRO A 108 17.76 13.16 4.98
C PRO A 108 18.96 13.47 4.08
N ALA A 109 18.73 13.31 2.76
CA ALA A 109 19.71 13.53 1.70
C ALA A 109 20.29 14.95 1.68
#